data_AF-A0A4R9BS21-F1
#
_entry.id   AF-A0A4R9BS21-F1
#
_cell.length_a   1.000
_cell.length_b   1.000
_cell.length_c   1.000
_cell.angle_alpha   90.00
_cell.angle_beta   90.00
_cell.angle_gamma   90.00
#
_symmetry.space_group_name_H-M   'P 1'
#
loop_
_entity.id
_entity.type
_entity.pdbx_description
1 polymer ?
#
loop_
_entity_poly.entity_id
_entity_poly.type
_entity_poly.pdbx_seq_one_letter_code
_entity_poly.pdbx_strand_id
1 'polypeptide(L)'
;MTIAELPALIVPSSEVLDDLPVAVIGAGPIGLAAAAHLLERDVDVVVVEAGPTVGTAVKAWGHTRLFSPWEYLVDAAGGRLLDTVGWHAPDAHKLPFGSELVAEYLLPLAATPELSPRIRYGSSVTDVVRQGMDSTRSTGRATTPFLLR
;
A
#
# COMPACT_ATOMS: atom_id res chain seq x y z
N MET A 1 -11.26 7.28 25.06
CA MET A 1 -10.66 6.15 24.31
C MET A 1 -9.29 6.64 23.88
N THR A 2 -8.23 6.23 24.57
CA THR A 2 -6.87 6.75 24.35
C THR A 2 -6.29 6.03 23.15
N ILE A 3 -5.99 6.75 22.07
CA ILE A 3 -5.17 6.23 20.97
C ILE A 3 -3.81 5.94 21.61
N ALA A 4 -3.46 4.66 21.75
CA ALA A 4 -2.11 4.29 22.14
C ALA A 4 -1.17 4.81 21.05
N GLU A 5 -0.21 5.66 21.42
CA GLU A 5 0.88 6.01 20.51
C GLU A 5 1.54 4.71 20.06
N LEU A 6 1.45 4.43 18.76
CA LEU A 6 2.17 3.33 18.15
C LEU A 6 3.68 3.61 18.35
N PRO A 7 4.46 2.62 18.81
CA PRO A 7 5.89 2.82 19.01
C PRO A 7 6.53 3.28 17.70
N ALA A 8 7.41 4.28 17.79
CA ALA A 8 8.25 4.66 16.66
C ALA A 8 8.98 3.40 16.18
N LEU A 9 8.80 3.06 14.89
CA LEU A 9 9.52 1.98 14.25
C LEU A 9 11.01 2.33 14.29
N ILE A 10 11.76 1.71 15.21
CA ILE A 10 13.21 1.78 15.20
C ILE A 10 13.68 0.85 14.08
N VAL A 11 13.78 1.41 12.88
CA VAL A 11 14.40 0.72 11.74
C VAL A 11 15.90 0.83 11.94
N PRO A 12 16.65 -0.29 11.99
CA PRO A 12 18.11 -0.23 12.01
C PRO A 12 18.58 0.47 10.73
N SER A 13 19.12 1.68 10.85
CA SER A 13 19.51 2.53 9.74
C SER A 13 21.00 2.41 9.41
N SER A 14 21.28 2.63 8.13
CA SER A 14 22.61 2.94 7.57
C SER A 14 22.35 3.97 6.46
N GLU A 15 23.33 4.81 6.09
CA GLU A 15 23.14 5.79 5.00
C GLU A 15 22.54 5.14 3.72
N VAL A 16 22.95 3.91 3.42
CA VAL A 16 22.44 3.14 2.28
C VAL A 16 20.95 2.77 2.42
N LEU A 17 20.48 2.47 3.63
CA LEU A 17 19.07 2.15 3.86
C LEU A 17 18.19 3.39 3.89
N ASP A 18 18.71 4.51 4.38
CA ASP A 18 17.97 5.76 4.50
C ASP A 18 17.65 6.37 3.12
N ASP A 19 18.45 6.07 2.09
CA ASP A 19 18.25 6.50 0.70
C ASP A 19 17.35 5.56 -0.12
N LEU A 20 16.90 4.43 0.44
CA LEU A 20 16.07 3.44 -0.27
C LEU A 20 14.58 3.58 0.08
N PRO A 21 13.67 3.44 -0.90
CA PRO A 21 12.24 3.50 -0.62
C PRO A 21 11.77 2.25 0.13
N VAL A 22 10.66 2.40 0.85
CA VAL A 22 9.89 1.25 1.33
C VAL A 22 9.21 0.56 0.15
N ALA A 23 9.42 -0.76 0.02
CA ALA A 23 8.72 -1.56 -0.98
C ALA A 23 7.43 -2.15 -0.39
N VAL A 24 6.29 -1.83 -1.00
CA VAL A 24 4.98 -2.43 -0.72
C VAL A 24 4.65 -3.43 -1.82
N ILE A 25 4.39 -4.69 -1.46
CA ILE A 25 4.09 -5.76 -2.42
C ILE A 25 2.57 -5.96 -2.47
N GLY A 26 1.99 -5.59 -3.61
CA GLY A 26 0.56 -5.64 -3.93
C GLY A 26 -0.10 -4.26 -3.89
N ALA A 27 -0.79 -3.89 -4.97
CA ALA A 27 -1.66 -2.71 -5.06
C ALA A 27 -3.13 -3.08 -4.81
N GLY A 28 -3.38 -3.87 -3.77
CA GLY A 28 -4.72 -4.11 -3.22
C GLY A 28 -5.13 -3.03 -2.20
N PRO A 29 -6.29 -3.17 -1.54
CA PRO A 29 -6.76 -2.21 -0.53
C PRO A 29 -5.71 -1.90 0.55
N ILE A 30 -5.09 -2.95 1.10
CA ILE A 30 -4.11 -2.81 2.18
C ILE A 30 -2.79 -2.20 1.70
N GLY A 31 -2.33 -2.56 0.50
CA GLY A 31 -1.09 -2.02 -0.04
C GLY A 31 -1.20 -0.53 -0.36
N LEU A 32 -2.33 -0.09 -0.90
CA LEU A 32 -2.58 1.34 -1.12
C LEU A 32 -2.73 2.11 0.19
N ALA A 33 -3.42 1.54 1.19
CA ALA A 33 -3.50 2.15 2.52
C ALA A 33 -2.09 2.32 3.11
N ALA A 34 -1.27 1.27 3.08
CA ALA A 34 0.12 1.34 3.54
C ALA A 34 0.93 2.42 2.81
N ALA A 35 0.79 2.51 1.48
CA ALA A 35 1.46 3.54 0.69
C ALA A 35 0.98 4.96 1.04
N ALA A 36 -0.32 5.18 1.21
CA ALA A 36 -0.86 6.48 1.63
C ALA A 36 -0.32 6.89 3.02
N HIS A 37 -0.29 5.95 3.97
CA HIS A 37 0.30 6.18 5.29
C HIS A 37 1.80 6.51 5.24
N LEU A 38 2.57 5.87 4.35
CA LEU A 38 3.99 6.18 4.17
C LEU A 38 4.19 7.58 3.61
N LEU A 39 3.39 7.96 2.61
CA LEU A 39 3.43 9.29 2.01
C LEU A 39 3.08 10.40 3.01
N GLU A 40 2.08 10.20 3.88
CA GLU A 40 1.73 11.16 4.94
C GLU A 40 2.85 11.39 5.96
N ARG A 41 3.82 10.47 6.03
CA ARG A 41 4.96 10.52 6.94
C ARG A 41 6.26 10.91 6.21
N ASP A 42 6.16 11.40 4.97
CA ASP A 42 7.28 11.75 4.11
C ASP A 42 8.28 10.59 3.88
N VAL A 43 7.78 9.35 3.91
CA VAL A 43 8.59 8.15 3.62
C VAL A 43 8.40 7.76 2.17
N ASP A 44 9.49 7.71 1.39
CA ASP A 44 9.41 7.31 -0.01
C ASP A 44 8.99 5.84 -0.15
N VAL A 45 8.16 5.56 -1.15
CA VAL A 45 7.51 4.26 -1.31
C VAL A 45 7.43 3.86 -2.77
N VAL A 46 7.65 2.57 -3.03
CA VAL A 46 7.33 1.92 -4.30
C VAL A 46 6.33 0.79 -4.05
N VAL A 47 5.24 0.77 -4.81
CA VAL A 47 4.25 -0.29 -4.77
C VAL A 47 4.46 -1.19 -6.00
N VAL A 48 4.58 -2.50 -5.79
CA VAL A 48 4.79 -3.47 -6.86
C VAL A 48 3.57 -4.39 -6.94
N GLU A 49 2.87 -4.39 -8.07
CA GLU A 49 1.63 -5.15 -8.28
C GLU A 49 1.78 -6.14 -9.43
N ALA A 50 1.43 -7.41 -9.17
CA ALA A 50 1.50 -8.48 -10.16
C ALA A 50 0.48 -8.30 -11.30
N GLY A 51 -0.71 -7.79 -10.97
CA GLY A 51 -1.77 -7.55 -11.93
C GLY A 51 -1.55 -6.32 -12.81
N PRO A 52 -2.34 -6.19 -13.90
CA PRO A 52 -2.24 -5.06 -14.83
C PRO A 52 -2.90 -3.77 -14.29
N THR A 53 -3.53 -3.83 -13.12
CA THR A 53 -4.31 -2.74 -12.52
C THR A 53 -4.32 -2.88 -11.00
N VAL A 54 -4.58 -1.78 -10.30
CA VAL A 54 -4.93 -1.79 -8.88
C VAL A 54 -6.12 -2.71 -8.62
N GLY A 55 -6.10 -3.41 -7.48
CA GLY A 55 -7.20 -4.25 -7.02
C GLY A 55 -7.49 -5.44 -7.95
N THR A 56 -6.52 -5.92 -8.73
CA THR A 56 -6.71 -7.03 -9.68
C THR A 56 -7.37 -8.25 -9.01
N ALA A 57 -6.90 -8.63 -7.82
CA ALA A 57 -7.50 -9.73 -7.06
C ALA A 57 -8.97 -9.45 -6.67
N VAL A 58 -9.27 -8.21 -6.25
CA VAL A 58 -10.64 -7.78 -5.90
C VAL A 58 -11.56 -7.83 -7.13
N LYS A 59 -11.08 -7.38 -8.29
CA LYS A 59 -11.83 -7.43 -9.56
C LYS A 59 -12.22 -8.85 -9.94
N ALA A 60 -11.38 -9.85 -9.66
CA ALA A 60 -11.66 -11.26 -9.99
C ALA A 60 -12.94 -11.80 -9.31
N TRP A 61 -13.27 -11.29 -8.13
CA TRP A 61 -14.51 -11.59 -7.41
C TRP A 61 -15.41 -10.35 -7.30
N GLY A 62 -15.30 -9.38 -8.21
CA GLY A 62 -15.97 -8.09 -8.12
C GLY A 62 -17.51 -8.16 -8.04
N HIS A 63 -18.12 -9.27 -8.44
CA HIS A 63 -19.56 -9.52 -8.32
C HIS A 63 -20.02 -9.85 -6.88
N THR A 64 -19.10 -10.10 -5.96
CA THR A 64 -19.41 -10.40 -4.56
C THR A 64 -19.69 -9.10 -3.81
N ARG A 65 -20.82 -9.06 -3.09
CA ARG A 65 -21.16 -7.97 -2.17
C ARG A 65 -20.37 -8.12 -0.88
N LEU A 66 -19.76 -7.04 -0.42
CA LEU A 66 -19.05 -6.99 0.85
C LEU A 66 -20.05 -6.94 2.01
N PHE A 67 -19.60 -7.43 3.18
CA PHE A 67 -20.38 -7.40 4.42
C PHE A 67 -20.09 -6.15 5.28
N SER A 68 -19.13 -5.32 4.88
CA SER A 68 -18.79 -4.06 5.54
C SER A 68 -19.24 -2.87 4.70
N PRO A 69 -19.88 -1.85 5.30
CA PRO A 69 -20.21 -0.61 4.60
C PRO A 69 -18.98 0.27 4.36
N TRP A 70 -19.12 1.26 3.47
CA TRP A 70 -18.02 2.13 3.02
C TRP A 70 -17.24 2.81 4.15
N GLU A 71 -17.90 3.20 5.24
CA GLU A 71 -17.26 3.80 6.42
C GLU A 71 -16.14 2.96 7.04
N TYR A 72 -16.15 1.63 6.82
CA TYR A 72 -15.10 0.71 7.29
C TYR A 72 -14.14 0.24 6.18
N LEU A 73 -14.40 0.62 4.93
CA LEU A 73 -13.60 0.19 3.78
C LEU A 73 -12.60 1.26 3.31
N VAL A 74 -12.90 2.53 3.58
CA VAL A 74 -12.02 3.65 3.27
C VAL A 74 -11.00 3.79 4.39
N ASP A 75 -9.72 3.61 4.06
CA ASP A 75 -8.64 3.89 5.02
C ASP A 75 -8.54 5.40 5.25
N ALA A 76 -8.20 5.80 6.47
CA ALA A 76 -8.19 7.21 6.86
C ALA A 76 -7.13 8.03 6.10
N ALA A 77 -5.94 7.48 5.82
CA ALA A 77 -4.91 8.16 5.04
C ALA A 77 -5.29 8.19 3.55
N GLY A 78 -5.81 7.07 3.02
CA GLY A 78 -6.34 7.01 1.67
C GLY A 78 -7.47 8.02 1.42
N GLY A 79 -8.40 8.16 2.37
CA GLY A 79 -9.48 9.14 2.32
C GLY A 79 -8.97 10.58 2.31
N ARG A 80 -8.05 10.94 3.21
CA ARG A 80 -7.45 12.29 3.23
C ARG A 80 -6.70 12.61 1.95
N LEU A 81 -5.99 11.65 1.36
CA LEU A 81 -5.31 11.83 0.09
C LEU A 81 -6.30 12.02 -1.07
N LEU A 82 -7.45 11.34 -1.02
CA LEU A 82 -8.51 11.50 -2.00
C LEU A 82 -9.25 12.85 -1.87
N ASP A 83 -9.40 13.37 -0.64
CA ASP A 83 -10.00 14.67 -0.40
C ASP A 83 -9.21 15.81 -1.08
N THR A 84 -7.87 15.71 -1.18
CA THR A 84 -7.03 16.74 -1.83
C THR A 84 -7.30 16.88 -3.33
N VAL A 85 -7.82 15.83 -3.96
CA VAL A 85 -8.19 15.79 -5.39
C VAL A 85 -9.70 15.93 -5.62
N GLY A 86 -10.47 16.32 -4.59
CA GLY A 86 -11.91 16.55 -4.68
C GLY A 86 -12.73 15.28 -4.91
N TRP A 87 -12.25 14.13 -4.41
CA TRP A 87 -12.99 12.88 -4.49
C TRP A 87 -14.33 12.97 -3.77
N HIS A 88 -15.37 12.39 -4.37
CA HIS A 88 -16.70 12.32 -3.79
C HIS A 88 -16.91 10.93 -3.21
N ALA A 89 -16.84 10.82 -1.89
CA ALA A 89 -17.02 9.56 -1.20
C ALA A 89 -18.42 8.98 -1.45
N PRO A 90 -18.54 7.64 -1.63
CA PRO A 90 -19.83 6.96 -1.66
C PRO A 90 -20.61 7.10 -0.35
N ASP A 91 -21.89 6.73 -0.36
CA ASP A 91 -22.71 6.66 0.86
C ASP A 91 -22.06 5.72 1.89
N ALA A 92 -21.70 6.30 3.04
CA ALA A 92 -20.98 5.65 4.13
C ALA A 92 -21.62 4.34 4.61
N HIS A 93 -22.96 4.21 4.55
CA HIS A 93 -23.70 3.06 5.06
C HIS A 93 -24.06 2.01 3.99
N LYS A 94 -23.75 2.28 2.71
CA LYS A 94 -23.99 1.33 1.62
C LYS A 94 -22.95 0.20 1.65
N LEU A 95 -23.40 -1.04 1.43
CA LEU A 95 -22.56 -2.21 1.21
C LEU A 95 -22.15 -2.31 -0.27
N PRO A 96 -20.88 -2.07 -0.64
CA PRO A 96 -20.47 -2.14 -2.03
C PRO A 96 -20.27 -3.58 -2.52
N PHE A 97 -20.29 -3.75 -3.83
CA PHE A 97 -19.67 -4.87 -4.51
C PHE A 97 -18.15 -4.70 -4.59
N GLY A 98 -17.42 -5.80 -4.76
CA GLY A 98 -15.97 -5.73 -5.00
C GLY A 98 -15.62 -4.86 -6.22
N SER A 99 -16.46 -4.85 -7.25
CA SER A 99 -16.30 -3.97 -8.42
C SER A 99 -16.44 -2.49 -8.06
N GLU A 100 -17.41 -2.14 -7.21
CA GLU A 100 -17.61 -0.77 -6.70
C GLU A 100 -16.43 -0.35 -5.82
N LEU A 101 -15.93 -1.22 -4.94
CA LEU A 101 -14.72 -0.96 -4.14
C LEU A 101 -13.53 -0.56 -5.03
N VAL A 102 -13.34 -1.27 -6.15
CA VAL A 102 -12.23 -0.96 -7.06
C VAL A 102 -12.50 0.32 -7.85
N ALA A 103 -13.71 0.48 -8.40
CA ALA A 103 -14.05 1.59 -9.29
C ALA A 103 -14.14 2.94 -8.55
N GLU A 104 -14.74 2.95 -7.37
CA GLU A 104 -15.08 4.17 -6.65
C GLU A 104 -14.00 4.58 -5.64
N TYR A 105 -13.12 3.67 -5.23
CA TYR A 105 -12.08 3.96 -4.23
C TYR A 105 -10.65 3.62 -4.69
N LEU A 106 -10.36 2.35 -5.02
CA LEU A 106 -8.96 1.96 -5.29
C LEU A 106 -8.38 2.58 -6.57
N LEU A 107 -9.17 2.68 -7.63
CA LEU A 107 -8.76 3.32 -8.89
C LEU A 107 -8.51 4.81 -8.71
N PRO A 108 -9.43 5.61 -8.14
CA PRO A 108 -9.17 7.00 -7.80
C PRO A 108 -7.94 7.19 -6.91
N LEU A 109 -7.77 6.35 -5.88
CA LEU A 109 -6.64 6.45 -4.95
C LEU A 109 -5.31 6.18 -5.66
N ALA A 110 -5.24 5.13 -6.47
CA ALA A 110 -4.03 4.83 -7.25
C ALA A 110 -3.73 5.91 -8.30
N ALA A 111 -4.73 6.67 -8.75
CA ALA A 111 -4.60 7.70 -9.76
C ALA A 111 -4.18 9.07 -9.20
N THR A 112 -4.06 9.23 -7.87
CA THR A 112 -3.60 10.51 -7.32
C THR A 112 -2.18 10.83 -7.81
N PRO A 113 -1.83 12.12 -7.98
CA PRO A 113 -0.48 12.52 -8.40
C PRO A 113 0.63 11.96 -7.51
N GLU A 114 0.34 11.75 -6.23
CA GLU A 114 1.26 11.25 -5.23
C GLU A 114 1.49 9.73 -5.36
N LEU A 115 0.46 8.94 -5.67
CA LEU A 115 0.58 7.47 -5.75
C LEU A 115 0.88 6.96 -7.16
N SER A 116 0.29 7.54 -8.19
CA SER A 116 0.41 7.04 -9.57
C SER A 116 1.85 6.82 -10.07
N PRO A 117 2.86 7.69 -9.81
CA PRO A 117 4.23 7.44 -10.27
C PRO A 117 4.95 6.35 -9.45
N ARG A 118 4.39 5.92 -8.33
CA ARG A 118 5.00 4.98 -7.38
C ARG A 118 4.50 3.54 -7.54
N ILE A 119 3.46 3.32 -8.34
CA ILE A 119 2.88 1.99 -8.55
C ILE A 119 3.42 1.36 -9.84
N ARG A 120 4.01 0.17 -9.72
CA ARG A 120 4.52 -0.64 -10.83
C ARG A 120 3.61 -1.85 -11.04
N TYR A 121 2.80 -1.80 -12.09
CA TYR A 121 1.92 -2.91 -12.48
C TYR A 121 2.67 -3.98 -13.29
N GLY A 122 2.04 -5.15 -13.45
CA GLY A 122 2.58 -6.27 -14.25
C GLY A 122 3.90 -6.83 -13.70
N SER A 123 4.18 -6.62 -12.42
CA SER A 123 5.45 -6.95 -11.76
C SER A 123 5.19 -7.92 -10.61
N SER A 124 5.51 -9.20 -10.81
CA SER A 124 5.38 -10.22 -9.77
C SER A 124 6.64 -10.27 -8.93
N VAL A 125 6.51 -10.09 -7.62
CA VAL A 125 7.61 -10.33 -6.68
C VAL A 125 7.60 -11.81 -6.27
N THR A 126 8.63 -12.56 -6.65
CA THR A 126 8.78 -13.99 -6.33
C THR A 126 9.67 -14.21 -5.11
N ASP A 127 10.62 -13.31 -4.88
CA ASP A 127 11.62 -13.46 -3.81
C ASP A 127 11.88 -12.13 -3.10
N VAL A 128 12.01 -12.21 -1.78
CA VAL A 128 12.47 -11.09 -0.94
C VAL A 128 13.66 -11.58 -0.13
N VAL A 129 14.84 -11.06 -0.42
CA VAL A 129 16.09 -11.46 0.23
C VAL A 129 16.87 -10.24 0.70
N ARG A 130 17.86 -10.45 1.58
CA ARG A 130 18.87 -9.41 1.89
C ARG A 130 19.97 -9.49 0.83
N GLN A 131 20.39 -8.35 0.30
CA GLN A 131 21.37 -8.29 -0.79
C GLN A 131 22.69 -8.99 -0.40
N GLY A 132 23.13 -9.95 -1.21
CA GLY A 132 24.40 -10.66 -0.99
C GLY A 132 24.45 -11.56 0.25
N MET A 133 23.31 -11.83 0.89
CA MET A 133 23.23 -12.63 2.11
C MET A 133 22.43 -13.92 1.90
N ASP A 134 22.95 -14.99 2.50
CA ASP A 134 22.23 -16.24 2.72
C ASP A 134 21.38 -16.16 4.00
N SER A 135 20.55 -17.18 4.24
CA SER A 135 19.65 -17.22 5.41
C SER A 135 20.36 -17.48 6.74
N THR A 136 21.62 -17.94 6.73
CA THR A 136 22.34 -18.38 7.94
C THR A 136 23.23 -17.28 8.53
N ARG A 137 23.54 -16.21 7.76
CA ARG A 137 24.29 -15.05 8.25
C ARG A 137 23.42 -14.08 9.06
N SER A 138 23.89 -13.72 10.26
CA SER A 138 23.23 -12.78 11.18
C SER A 138 23.97 -11.44 11.32
N THR A 139 25.30 -11.43 11.25
CA THR A 139 26.12 -10.21 11.37
C THR A 139 25.81 -9.23 10.23
N GLY A 140 25.49 -7.97 10.56
CA GLY A 140 25.19 -6.91 9.58
C GLY A 140 23.84 -7.06 8.86
N ARG A 141 23.04 -8.08 9.19
CA ARG A 141 21.78 -8.38 8.49
C ARG A 141 20.74 -7.27 8.62
N ALA A 142 20.71 -6.58 9.76
CA ALA A 142 19.74 -5.52 10.04
C ALA A 142 19.91 -4.33 9.10
N THR A 143 21.14 -4.00 8.73
CA THR A 143 21.52 -2.81 7.96
C THR A 143 21.72 -3.09 6.45
N THR A 144 21.44 -4.31 6.00
CA THR A 144 21.65 -4.72 4.59
C THR A 144 20.38 -4.50 3.78
N PRO A 145 20.41 -3.88 2.59
CA PRO A 145 19.22 -3.66 1.77
C PRO A 145 18.44 -4.93 1.43
N PHE A 146 17.13 -4.77 1.24
CA PHE A 146 16.33 -5.80 0.60
C PHE A 146 16.54 -5.79 -0.92
N LEU A 147 16.56 -6.98 -1.50
CA LEU A 147 16.52 -7.23 -2.93
C LEU A 147 15.20 -7.96 -3.24
N LEU A 148 14.39 -7.38 -4.11
CA LEU A 148 13.17 -7.97 -4.63
C LEU A 148 13.45 -8.49 -6.04
N ARG A 149 12.95 -9.69 -6.35
CA ARG A 149 12.94 -10.27 -7.70
C ARG A 149 11.52 -10.49 -8.16
#